data_AF-A0A938IHM1-F1
#
_entry.id   AF-A0A938IHM1-F1
#
_cell.length_a   1.000
_cell.length_b   1.000
_cell.length_c   1.000
_cell.angle_alpha   90.00
_cell.angle_beta   90.00
_cell.angle_gamma   90.00
#
_symmetry.space_group_name_H-M   'P 1'
#
loop_
_entity.id
_entity.type
_entity.pdbx_description
1 polymer ?
#
loop_
_entity_poly.entity_id
_entity_poly.type
_entity_poly.pdbx_seq_one_letter_code
_entity_poly.pdbx_strand_id
1 'polypeptide(L)'
;MLPAVFLSLAQAVVLAAPSPDRVTLRGGATYELYGLSAPAGPVDLNATLELCAGEWSLELLDEWRVREGDAHLQDKGAWLARDGRALNLELVRAGLALVEPTGFSDAHLLELVAAAREAQRAGAGLWASARKPAPSLDATNPAPVGPAEFRLAPPGPIAGVALPLHDKQSYRSYEPALREIRALGAQWVNLIVATRQDTSSSNSVPLGSDRTPPDWRVVETIRQARELGLEVLVIPIVLIRNSKPDEWRGVLKPADRAAWWRSYQRHLLHTADLAREGGASALAIGSELLSLENEPAPWRRVALAVRARFPGWLTYSANWDHFAKIEFWDALDFASMTAYFTLASGEDPSLFEVRTGWAKALAEVRRLGEVSKLPAVISEVGVPSQTGGLQAPWDYTRNRAVDLEAQRLGFEAFRDVFTPDGAPAAGFHGAFLYDWWGEGGPTSMEYSARGKPAEALWREILHSLSPARTDR
;
A
#
# COMPACT_ATOMS: atom_id res chain seq x y z
N MET A 1 7.45 -61.90 -8.94
CA MET A 1 8.74 -61.36 -8.48
C MET A 1 9.14 -60.21 -9.40
N LEU A 2 9.12 -58.99 -8.87
CA LEU A 2 9.94 -57.81 -9.22
C LEU A 2 9.63 -56.77 -8.11
N PRO A 3 10.61 -55.95 -7.69
CA PRO A 3 10.82 -55.64 -6.28
C PRO A 3 10.03 -54.42 -5.78
N ALA A 4 9.57 -54.50 -4.53
CA ALA A 4 9.18 -53.34 -3.75
C ALA A 4 10.45 -52.54 -3.41
N VAL A 5 10.55 -51.32 -3.95
CA VAL A 5 11.53 -50.33 -3.50
C VAL A 5 11.03 -49.78 -2.17
N PHE A 6 11.58 -50.28 -1.07
CA PHE A 6 11.43 -49.66 0.24
C PHE A 6 12.17 -48.32 0.24
N LEU A 7 11.43 -47.21 0.16
CA LEU A 7 11.94 -45.90 0.53
C LEU A 7 11.91 -45.81 2.07
N SER A 8 13.09 -45.90 2.66
CA SER A 8 13.33 -45.58 4.06
C SER A 8 12.89 -44.13 4.34
N LEU A 9 11.92 -43.95 5.24
CA LEU A 9 11.57 -42.66 5.82
C LEU A 9 12.75 -42.20 6.67
N ALA A 10 13.58 -41.31 6.11
CA ALA A 10 14.67 -40.68 6.83
C ALA A 10 14.12 -39.81 7.96
N GLN A 11 14.59 -40.04 9.18
CA GLN A 11 14.33 -39.22 10.36
C GLN A 11 14.68 -37.74 10.07
N ALA A 12 13.71 -36.84 10.24
CA ALA A 12 13.89 -35.40 10.07
C ALA A 12 14.29 -34.75 11.39
N VAL A 13 15.39 -34.01 11.39
CA VAL A 13 15.81 -33.16 12.52
C VAL A 13 15.71 -31.70 12.06
N VAL A 14 14.96 -30.89 12.81
CA VAL A 14 14.81 -29.45 12.56
C VAL A 14 16.01 -28.72 13.17
N LEU A 15 16.81 -28.06 12.33
CA LEU A 15 17.86 -27.17 12.77
C LEU A 15 17.38 -25.73 12.59
N ALA A 16 17.25 -24.99 13.69
CA ALA A 16 16.96 -23.56 13.64
C ALA A 16 18.13 -22.84 12.95
N ALA A 17 17.86 -22.17 11.84
CA ALA A 17 18.83 -21.27 11.22
C ALA A 17 18.82 -19.91 11.97
N PRO A 18 19.87 -19.08 11.85
CA PRO A 18 19.97 -17.80 12.59
C PRO A 18 18.96 -16.71 12.19
N SER A 19 17.97 -17.04 11.36
CA SER A 19 16.89 -16.16 10.91
C SER A 19 15.55 -16.78 11.32
N PRO A 20 14.66 -16.02 12.00
CA PRO A 20 13.48 -16.56 12.69
C PRO A 20 12.41 -17.20 11.79
N ASP A 21 12.56 -17.16 10.46
CA ASP A 21 11.48 -17.53 9.53
C ASP A 21 11.82 -18.70 8.58
N ARG A 22 12.91 -19.45 8.83
CA ARG A 22 13.34 -20.53 7.91
C ARG A 22 13.74 -21.81 8.63
N VAL A 23 13.30 -22.95 8.08
CA VAL A 23 13.75 -24.29 8.50
C VAL A 23 14.36 -25.01 7.31
N THR A 24 15.51 -25.65 7.53
CA THR A 24 16.19 -26.48 6.54
C THR A 24 16.13 -27.95 6.96
N LEU A 25 15.57 -28.79 6.11
CA LEU A 25 15.57 -30.24 6.32
C LEU A 25 16.94 -30.82 5.98
N ARG A 26 17.28 -31.97 6.58
CA ARG A 26 18.57 -32.67 6.39
C ARG A 26 18.88 -33.04 4.93
N GLY A 27 17.87 -33.03 4.05
CA GLY A 27 17.98 -33.20 2.60
C GLY A 27 18.26 -31.91 1.80
N GLY A 28 18.52 -30.78 2.44
CA GLY A 28 18.92 -29.52 1.80
C GLY A 28 17.78 -28.62 1.33
N ALA A 29 16.51 -29.04 1.47
CA ALA A 29 15.35 -28.21 1.17
C ALA A 29 15.07 -27.21 2.31
N THR A 30 14.84 -25.94 1.95
CA THR A 30 14.54 -24.86 2.90
C THR A 30 13.12 -24.33 2.71
N TYR A 31 12.39 -24.22 3.82
CA TYR A 31 10.99 -23.81 3.86
C TYR A 31 10.86 -22.46 4.57
N GLU A 32 9.85 -21.67 4.18
CA GLU A 32 9.51 -20.39 4.82
C GLU A 32 8.31 -20.57 5.74
N LEU A 33 8.43 -20.07 6.98
CA LEU A 33 7.35 -20.05 7.97
C LEU A 33 6.64 -18.68 7.89
N TYR A 34 5.30 -18.66 8.00
CA TYR A 34 4.52 -17.42 7.98
C TYR A 34 3.70 -17.27 9.27
N GLY A 35 3.85 -16.14 9.95
CA GLY A 35 2.85 -15.65 10.91
C GLY A 35 2.94 -16.13 12.37
N LEU A 36 4.10 -16.53 12.88
CA LEU A 36 4.24 -16.94 14.29
C LEU A 36 5.45 -16.28 14.97
N SER A 37 5.29 -15.91 16.24
CA SER A 37 6.41 -15.74 17.17
C SER A 37 7.17 -17.07 17.25
N ALA A 38 8.50 -17.03 17.18
CA ALA A 38 9.33 -18.23 17.32
C ALA A 38 8.93 -19.00 18.61
N PRO A 39 8.79 -20.35 18.55
CA PRO A 39 8.58 -21.13 19.76
C PRO A 39 9.76 -20.88 20.73
N ALA A 40 9.47 -20.83 22.03
CA ALA A 40 10.44 -20.51 23.07
C ALA A 40 11.56 -21.57 23.25
N GLY A 41 11.65 -22.57 22.36
CA GLY A 41 12.65 -23.62 22.38
C GLY A 41 12.53 -24.59 21.19
N PRO A 42 13.50 -25.53 21.04
CA PRO A 42 13.47 -26.57 20.00
C PRO A 42 12.28 -27.53 20.20
N VAL A 43 11.55 -27.81 19.11
CA VAL A 43 10.46 -28.79 19.09
C VAL A 43 11.02 -30.17 18.73
N ASP A 44 10.93 -31.12 19.66
CA ASP A 44 11.35 -32.50 19.42
C ASP A 44 10.23 -33.30 18.75
N LEU A 45 10.40 -33.60 17.46
CA LEU A 45 9.47 -34.42 16.66
C LEU A 45 9.61 -35.92 16.93
N ASN A 46 10.55 -36.36 17.78
CA ASN A 46 10.64 -37.75 18.24
C ASN A 46 9.81 -38.00 19.51
N ALA A 47 9.39 -36.95 20.22
CA ALA A 47 8.35 -37.10 21.21
C ALA A 47 7.09 -37.49 20.47
N THR A 48 6.67 -38.74 20.69
CA THR A 48 5.45 -39.33 20.15
C THR A 48 4.28 -38.44 20.56
N LEU A 49 3.98 -37.43 19.75
CA LEU A 49 2.65 -36.83 19.72
C LEU A 49 1.78 -37.99 19.30
N GLU A 50 1.12 -38.60 20.29
CA GLU A 50 0.07 -39.58 20.08
C GLU A 50 -0.91 -38.99 19.06
N LEU A 51 -0.67 -39.34 17.80
CA LEU A 51 -1.58 -39.12 16.69
C LEU A 51 -2.65 -40.22 16.80
N CYS A 52 -3.42 -40.08 17.89
CA CYS A 52 -4.65 -40.76 18.22
C CYS A 52 -5.57 -39.63 18.75
N ALA A 53 -6.51 -39.08 18.01
CA ALA A 53 -7.55 -39.78 17.25
C ALA A 53 -7.15 -40.21 15.82
N GLY A 54 -6.88 -41.51 15.67
CA GLY A 54 -6.79 -42.23 14.40
C GLY A 54 -5.36 -42.44 13.89
N GLU A 55 -4.90 -43.70 13.92
CA GLU A 55 -3.74 -44.16 13.15
C GLU A 55 -4.09 -44.09 11.65
N TRP A 56 -3.36 -43.29 10.87
CA TRP A 56 -3.58 -43.19 9.42
C TRP A 56 -2.58 -44.09 8.68
N SER A 57 -3.09 -45.00 7.85
CA SER A 57 -2.31 -45.82 6.91
C SER A 57 -2.73 -45.50 5.46
N LEU A 58 -1.90 -45.88 4.47
CA LEU A 58 -2.25 -45.72 3.04
C LEU A 58 -3.53 -46.51 2.66
N GLU A 59 -3.87 -47.59 3.37
CA GLU A 59 -5.11 -48.35 3.17
C GLU A 59 -6.37 -47.54 3.56
N LEU A 60 -6.25 -46.58 4.48
CA LEU A 60 -7.37 -45.72 4.92
C LEU A 60 -7.75 -44.68 3.87
N LEU A 61 -6.85 -44.27 2.97
CA LEU A 61 -7.11 -43.30 1.91
C LEU A 61 -8.05 -43.86 0.82
N ASP A 62 -8.06 -45.18 0.62
CA ASP A 62 -8.92 -45.85 -0.38
C ASP A 62 -10.43 -45.81 -0.01
N GLU A 63 -10.75 -45.54 1.26
CA GLU A 63 -12.14 -45.39 1.74
C GLU A 63 -12.71 -43.99 1.53
N TRP A 64 -11.86 -42.99 1.30
CA TRP A 64 -12.28 -41.61 1.07
C TRP A 64 -12.49 -41.36 -0.41
N ARG A 65 -13.61 -40.72 -0.75
CA ARG A 65 -14.01 -40.50 -2.15
C ARG A 65 -14.09 -39.00 -2.45
N VAL A 66 -13.94 -38.64 -3.72
CA VAL A 66 -14.17 -37.25 -4.15
C VAL A 66 -15.62 -36.88 -3.87
N ARG A 67 -15.82 -35.75 -3.19
CA ARG A 67 -17.17 -35.25 -2.87
C ARG A 67 -17.96 -34.99 -4.15
N GLU A 68 -19.24 -35.34 -4.13
CA GLU A 68 -20.15 -35.18 -5.26
C GLU A 68 -20.27 -33.71 -5.68
N GLY A 69 -20.03 -33.40 -6.96
CA GLY A 69 -19.95 -32.03 -7.50
C GLY A 69 -18.53 -31.49 -7.71
N ASP A 70 -17.55 -32.04 -6.99
CA ASP A 70 -16.15 -31.55 -6.99
C ASP A 70 -15.22 -32.36 -7.91
N ALA A 71 -15.78 -33.27 -8.72
CA ALA A 71 -15.03 -34.13 -9.64
C ALA A 71 -14.21 -33.36 -10.69
N HIS A 72 -14.62 -32.13 -11.02
CA HIS A 72 -13.92 -31.24 -11.96
C HIS A 72 -12.61 -30.66 -11.38
N LEU A 73 -12.32 -30.89 -10.09
CA LEU A 73 -11.13 -30.40 -9.38
C LEU A 73 -10.04 -31.47 -9.20
N GLN A 74 -10.24 -32.68 -9.74
CA GLN A 74 -9.36 -33.83 -9.56
C GLN A 74 -7.89 -33.58 -9.95
N ASP A 75 -7.62 -32.69 -10.90
CA ASP A 75 -6.25 -32.39 -11.35
C ASP A 75 -5.45 -31.47 -10.41
N LYS A 76 -6.04 -30.99 -9.30
CA LYS A 76 -5.43 -30.00 -8.39
C LYS A 76 -5.54 -30.35 -6.89
N GLY A 77 -5.80 -31.61 -6.57
CA GLY A 77 -6.00 -32.09 -5.20
C GLY A 77 -7.48 -32.15 -4.85
N ALA A 78 -8.05 -33.35 -4.88
CA ALA A 78 -9.48 -33.54 -4.69
C ALA A 78 -9.93 -33.27 -3.24
N TRP A 79 -11.15 -32.75 -3.08
CA TRP A 79 -11.81 -32.70 -1.79
C TRP A 79 -12.30 -34.11 -1.43
N LEU A 80 -11.46 -34.83 -0.70
CA LEU A 80 -11.75 -36.19 -0.26
C LEU A 80 -12.67 -36.15 0.94
N ALA A 81 -13.77 -36.90 0.87
CA ALA A 81 -14.76 -37.01 1.92
C ALA A 81 -15.12 -38.47 2.22
N ARG A 82 -15.41 -38.74 3.49
CA ARG A 82 -15.97 -40.00 4.00
C ARG A 82 -17.03 -39.64 5.03
N ASP A 83 -18.22 -40.21 4.90
CA ASP A 83 -19.36 -39.98 5.79
C ASP A 83 -19.68 -38.49 6.02
N GLY A 84 -19.55 -37.67 4.96
CA GLY A 84 -19.81 -36.23 5.01
C GLY A 84 -18.73 -35.39 5.70
N ARG A 85 -17.65 -36.00 6.20
CA ARG A 85 -16.46 -35.29 6.72
C ARG A 85 -15.42 -35.17 5.64
N ALA A 86 -14.63 -34.10 5.65
CA ALA A 86 -13.60 -33.83 4.66
C ALA A 86 -12.20 -34.04 5.22
N LEU A 87 -11.39 -34.85 4.54
CA LEU A 87 -10.07 -35.26 4.99
C LEU A 87 -9.14 -34.05 5.12
N ASN A 88 -9.18 -33.17 4.13
CA ASN A 88 -8.33 -31.98 4.08
C ASN A 88 -8.61 -31.05 5.28
N LEU A 89 -9.87 -30.97 5.73
CA LEU A 89 -10.23 -30.21 6.93
C LEU A 89 -9.73 -30.87 8.21
N GLU A 90 -9.81 -32.19 8.33
CA GLU A 90 -9.31 -32.90 9.52
C GLU A 90 -7.78 -32.77 9.64
N LEU A 91 -7.07 -32.87 8.52
CA LEU A 91 -5.62 -32.67 8.51
C LEU A 91 -5.21 -31.24 8.85
N VAL A 92 -5.95 -30.23 8.38
CA VAL A 92 -5.72 -28.82 8.76
C VAL A 92 -6.05 -28.59 10.24
N ARG A 93 -7.17 -29.13 10.76
CA ARG A 93 -7.51 -29.03 12.20
C ARG A 93 -6.46 -29.66 13.11
N ALA A 94 -5.84 -30.74 12.65
CA ALA A 94 -4.76 -31.41 13.35
C ALA A 94 -3.40 -30.70 13.19
N GLY A 95 -3.31 -29.66 12.35
CA GLY A 95 -2.06 -28.94 12.05
C GLY A 95 -1.09 -29.72 11.16
N LEU A 96 -1.60 -30.64 10.33
CA LEU A 96 -0.82 -31.65 9.60
C LEU A 96 -0.79 -31.47 8.07
N ALA A 97 -1.59 -30.57 7.48
CA ALA A 97 -1.65 -30.42 6.03
C ALA A 97 -1.49 -28.98 5.53
N LEU A 98 -0.85 -28.84 4.37
CA LEU A 98 -0.83 -27.63 3.57
C LEU A 98 -1.74 -27.82 2.36
N VAL A 99 -2.81 -27.04 2.24
CA VAL A 99 -3.68 -27.07 1.06
C VAL A 99 -3.33 -25.87 0.17
N GLU A 100 -2.86 -26.13 -1.05
CA GLU A 100 -2.67 -25.09 -2.05
C GLU A 100 -4.05 -24.72 -2.63
N PRO A 101 -4.54 -23.48 -2.47
CA PRO A 101 -5.95 -23.15 -2.65
C PRO A 101 -6.38 -23.01 -4.12
N THR A 102 -5.68 -23.64 -5.07
CA THR A 102 -6.00 -23.50 -6.49
C THR A 102 -7.09 -24.49 -6.91
N GLY A 103 -8.24 -23.98 -7.33
CA GLY A 103 -9.36 -24.80 -7.81
C GLY A 103 -10.51 -24.94 -6.79
N PHE A 104 -10.33 -24.54 -5.54
CA PHE A 104 -11.45 -24.51 -4.59
C PHE A 104 -12.36 -23.31 -4.84
N SER A 105 -13.66 -23.50 -4.61
CA SER A 105 -14.62 -22.39 -4.56
C SER A 105 -14.41 -21.55 -3.30
N ASP A 106 -14.88 -20.31 -3.32
CA ASP A 106 -14.76 -19.39 -2.17
C ASP A 106 -15.34 -19.98 -0.87
N ALA A 107 -16.42 -20.78 -0.98
CA ALA A 107 -17.02 -21.48 0.17
C ALA A 107 -16.07 -22.50 0.81
N HIS A 108 -15.33 -23.26 -0.01
CA HIS A 108 -14.38 -24.27 0.47
C HIS A 108 -13.11 -23.65 1.08
N LEU A 109 -12.68 -22.49 0.58
CA LEU A 109 -11.59 -21.73 1.18
C LEU A 109 -11.94 -21.24 2.58
N LEU A 110 -13.18 -20.79 2.78
CA LEU A 110 -13.66 -20.36 4.09
C LEU A 110 -13.69 -21.52 5.11
N GLU A 111 -14.05 -22.75 4.70
CA GLU A 111 -14.00 -23.93 5.57
C GLU A 111 -12.56 -24.27 6.01
N LEU A 112 -11.60 -24.19 5.10
CA LEU A 112 -10.18 -24.41 5.40
C LEU A 112 -9.60 -23.37 6.36
N VAL A 113 -9.96 -22.10 6.16
CA VAL A 113 -9.57 -21.01 7.06
C VAL A 113 -10.16 -21.22 8.46
N ALA A 114 -11.41 -21.66 8.57
CA ALA A 114 -12.03 -21.97 9.85
C ALA A 114 -11.33 -23.12 10.59
N ALA A 115 -10.98 -24.19 9.88
CA ALA A 115 -10.21 -25.32 10.41
C ALA A 115 -8.81 -24.90 10.91
N ALA A 116 -8.13 -24.03 10.15
CA ALA A 116 -6.80 -23.52 10.54
C ALA A 116 -6.86 -22.68 11.83
N ARG A 117 -7.90 -21.84 11.99
CA ARG A 117 -8.12 -21.08 13.22
C ARG A 117 -8.49 -21.96 14.42
N GLU A 118 -9.12 -23.12 14.19
CA GLU A 118 -9.38 -24.11 15.24
C GLU A 118 -8.08 -24.77 15.72
N ALA A 119 -7.23 -25.22 14.79
CA ALA A 119 -5.91 -25.77 15.09
C ALA A 119 -5.02 -24.78 15.88
N GLN A 120 -5.04 -23.51 15.45
CA GLN A 120 -4.29 -22.43 16.12
C GLN A 120 -4.76 -22.20 17.56
N ARG A 121 -6.08 -22.22 17.80
CA ARG A 121 -6.64 -22.10 19.16
C ARG A 121 -6.32 -23.30 20.05
N ALA A 122 -6.16 -24.48 19.45
CA ALA A 122 -5.74 -25.69 20.15
C ALA A 122 -4.22 -25.76 20.39
N GLY A 123 -3.44 -24.78 19.93
CA GLY A 123 -1.99 -24.74 20.12
C GLY A 123 -1.19 -25.66 19.18
N ALA A 124 -1.80 -26.17 18.10
CA ALA A 124 -1.10 -26.93 17.06
C ALA A 124 -0.26 -25.97 16.19
N GLY A 125 1.03 -26.25 16.02
CA GLY A 125 2.04 -25.20 15.79
C GLY A 125 3.06 -25.41 14.66
N LEU A 126 2.78 -26.16 13.59
CA LEU A 126 3.70 -26.21 12.44
C LEU A 126 2.99 -26.24 11.10
N TRP A 127 3.35 -25.30 10.22
CA TRP A 127 2.90 -25.22 8.83
C TRP A 127 4.11 -24.94 7.94
N ALA A 128 4.31 -25.69 6.86
CA ALA A 128 5.41 -25.48 5.93
C ALA A 128 4.94 -25.63 4.47
N SER A 129 5.17 -24.59 3.66
CA SER A 129 4.88 -24.58 2.22
C SER A 129 6.15 -24.87 1.42
N ALA A 130 6.10 -25.85 0.52
CA ALA A 130 7.02 -25.89 -0.61
C ALA A 130 6.61 -24.76 -1.57
N ARG A 131 7.43 -23.70 -1.71
CA ARG A 131 7.16 -22.65 -2.70
C ARG A 131 6.97 -23.31 -4.09
N LYS A 132 5.96 -22.91 -4.87
CA LYS A 132 5.78 -21.52 -5.33
C LYS A 132 4.49 -20.84 -4.85
N PRO A 133 4.52 -19.52 -4.59
CA PRO A 133 3.58 -18.88 -3.68
C PRO A 133 2.48 -18.04 -4.35
N ALA A 134 1.32 -17.97 -3.70
CA ALA A 134 0.64 -16.72 -3.32
C ALA A 134 -0.35 -17.01 -2.17
N PRO A 135 -0.33 -16.26 -1.04
CA PRO A 135 -1.32 -16.45 0.03
C PRO A 135 -2.36 -15.30 0.08
N SER A 136 -3.59 -15.62 0.48
CA SER A 136 -4.53 -14.70 1.15
C SER A 136 -5.01 -15.33 2.47
N LEU A 137 -4.64 -14.79 3.63
CA LEU A 137 -5.34 -13.76 4.46
C LEU A 137 -6.48 -14.32 5.31
N ASP A 138 -6.28 -14.39 6.65
CA ASP A 138 -7.32 -14.27 7.71
C ASP A 138 -6.78 -14.58 9.13
N ALA A 139 -7.44 -14.28 10.26
CA ALA A 139 -8.27 -13.14 10.66
C ALA A 139 -8.31 -13.04 12.19
N THR A 140 -8.18 -11.83 12.71
CA THR A 140 -8.49 -11.47 14.10
C THR A 140 -9.29 -10.18 14.18
N ASN A 141 -10.03 -9.82 13.12
CA ASN A 141 -10.84 -8.61 13.10
C ASN A 141 -12.35 -8.92 13.11
N PRO A 142 -13.16 -7.97 13.60
CA PRO A 142 -14.56 -8.18 13.98
C PRO A 142 -15.40 -8.58 12.76
N ALA A 143 -16.59 -9.15 13.03
CA ALA A 143 -17.49 -9.66 12.01
C ALA A 143 -17.59 -8.70 10.80
N PRO A 144 -17.43 -9.19 9.56
CA PRO A 144 -17.57 -8.33 8.39
C PRO A 144 -18.97 -7.75 8.42
N VAL A 145 -19.02 -6.42 8.55
CA VAL A 145 -20.14 -5.66 8.00
C VAL A 145 -20.22 -6.13 6.55
N GLY A 146 -21.36 -6.74 6.17
CA GLY A 146 -21.59 -7.26 4.81
C GLY A 146 -21.19 -6.22 3.76
N PRO A 147 -20.94 -6.65 2.51
CA PRO A 147 -20.14 -5.90 1.53
C PRO A 147 -20.39 -4.43 1.73
N ALA A 148 -19.41 -3.72 2.32
CA ALA A 148 -19.47 -2.27 2.39
C ALA A 148 -19.90 -1.87 0.98
N GLU A 149 -21.02 -1.17 0.83
CA GLU A 149 -21.37 -0.56 -0.45
C GLU A 149 -20.06 0.00 -0.98
N PHE A 150 -19.46 -0.65 -1.99
CA PHE A 150 -18.19 -0.21 -2.56
C PHE A 150 -18.50 1.21 -2.92
N ARG A 151 -17.97 2.20 -2.18
CA ARG A 151 -18.52 3.56 -2.19
C ARG A 151 -18.70 3.96 -3.65
N LEU A 152 -19.95 3.95 -4.11
CA LEU A 152 -20.25 4.11 -5.53
C LEU A 152 -19.94 5.53 -5.98
N ALA A 153 -19.88 6.44 -5.01
CA ALA A 153 -19.47 7.81 -5.22
C ALA A 153 -17.98 8.00 -4.87
N PRO A 154 -17.21 8.57 -5.80
CA PRO A 154 -15.86 9.05 -5.50
C PRO A 154 -15.90 10.18 -4.47
N PRO A 155 -14.76 10.53 -3.82
CA PRO A 155 -14.73 11.67 -2.91
C PRO A 155 -15.19 12.95 -3.62
N GLY A 156 -15.90 13.82 -2.90
CA GLY A 156 -16.09 15.20 -3.34
C GLY A 156 -14.75 15.92 -3.49
N PRO A 157 -14.73 17.18 -3.96
CA PRO A 157 -13.48 17.92 -4.15
C PRO A 157 -12.57 17.86 -2.92
N ILE A 158 -11.31 17.50 -3.15
CA ILE A 158 -10.31 17.33 -2.10
C ILE A 158 -9.63 18.67 -1.81
N ALA A 159 -9.89 19.22 -0.62
CA ALA A 159 -9.12 20.32 -0.03
C ALA A 159 -8.07 19.74 0.93
N GLY A 160 -6.91 19.35 0.39
CA GLY A 160 -5.91 18.57 1.11
C GLY A 160 -4.56 19.25 1.31
N VAL A 161 -3.83 18.80 2.33
CA VAL A 161 -2.41 19.11 2.54
C VAL A 161 -1.63 17.81 2.75
N ALA A 162 -0.44 17.69 2.19
CA ALA A 162 0.43 16.53 2.40
C ALA A 162 1.28 16.71 3.67
N LEU A 163 1.33 15.66 4.49
CA LEU A 163 2.17 15.56 5.68
C LEU A 163 3.05 14.32 5.57
N PRO A 164 4.31 14.50 5.16
CA PRO A 164 5.26 13.40 5.13
C PRO A 164 5.63 12.93 6.53
N LEU A 165 5.54 11.61 6.76
CA LEU A 165 5.95 11.02 8.03
C LEU A 165 7.46 10.75 8.03
N HIS A 166 8.25 11.80 7.89
CA HIS A 166 9.70 11.74 7.65
C HIS A 166 10.56 11.69 8.92
N ASP A 167 9.97 11.75 10.11
CA ASP A 167 10.75 11.74 11.35
C ASP A 167 11.48 10.40 11.52
N LYS A 168 12.80 10.49 11.66
CA LYS A 168 13.67 9.36 11.97
C LYS A 168 13.58 8.97 13.45
N GLN A 169 13.10 9.89 14.30
CA GLN A 169 12.82 9.70 15.71
C GLN A 169 11.37 9.25 15.86
N SER A 170 11.18 7.94 15.88
CA SER A 170 9.88 7.23 15.88
C SER A 170 8.87 7.64 16.98
N TYR A 171 9.28 8.47 17.95
CA TYR A 171 8.45 8.94 19.06
C TYR A 171 7.83 10.33 18.86
N ARG A 172 8.23 11.15 17.87
CA ARG A 172 7.62 12.48 17.68
C ARG A 172 6.15 12.34 17.27
N SER A 173 5.29 13.09 17.94
CA SER A 173 3.88 13.20 17.54
C SER A 173 3.74 14.14 16.35
N TYR A 174 2.91 13.75 15.38
CA TYR A 174 2.53 14.59 14.23
C TYR A 174 1.29 15.43 14.52
N GLU A 175 0.65 15.26 15.67
CA GLU A 175 -0.57 15.97 16.08
C GLU A 175 -0.46 17.51 15.95
N PRO A 176 0.64 18.18 16.34
CA PRO A 176 0.74 19.63 16.17
C PRO A 176 0.62 20.06 14.70
N ALA A 177 1.29 19.32 13.79
CA ALA A 177 1.19 19.58 12.36
C ALA A 177 -0.23 19.31 11.84
N LEU A 178 -0.92 18.27 12.32
CA LEU A 178 -2.32 18.01 11.96
C LEU A 178 -3.27 19.13 12.40
N ARG A 179 -3.07 19.69 13.60
CA ARG A 179 -3.86 20.85 14.08
C ARG A 179 -3.64 22.08 13.21
N GLU A 180 -2.39 22.34 12.83
CA GLU A 180 -2.06 23.43 11.90
C GLU A 180 -2.68 23.21 10.52
N ILE A 181 -2.58 22.00 9.96
CA ILE A 181 -3.21 21.62 8.69
C ILE A 181 -4.73 21.86 8.75
N ARG A 182 -5.38 21.43 9.83
CA ARG A 182 -6.81 21.71 10.03
C ARG A 182 -7.10 23.20 10.12
N ALA A 183 -6.25 23.96 10.81
CA ALA A 183 -6.38 25.42 10.94
C ALA A 183 -6.13 26.18 9.63
N LEU A 184 -5.46 25.59 8.64
CA LEU A 184 -5.37 26.14 7.28
C LEU A 184 -6.70 26.09 6.53
N GLY A 185 -7.67 25.30 7.00
CA GLY A 185 -8.93 25.04 6.32
C GLY A 185 -8.95 23.72 5.56
N ALA A 186 -7.91 22.88 5.69
CA ALA A 186 -7.90 21.57 5.07
C ALA A 186 -9.03 20.68 5.60
N GLN A 187 -9.58 19.87 4.70
CA GLN A 187 -10.54 18.80 4.99
C GLN A 187 -9.90 17.43 4.83
N TRP A 188 -8.77 17.35 4.14
CA TRP A 188 -8.02 16.13 3.91
C TRP A 188 -6.55 16.29 4.35
N VAL A 189 -5.95 15.20 4.78
CA VAL A 189 -4.50 15.08 4.91
C VAL A 189 -3.99 13.86 4.14
N ASN A 190 -2.92 14.04 3.35
CA ASN A 190 -2.19 12.96 2.71
C ASN A 190 -0.99 12.59 3.60
N LEU A 191 -1.02 11.43 4.24
CA LEU A 191 0.07 10.90 5.06
C LEU A 191 1.00 10.05 4.18
N ILE A 192 2.22 10.54 3.98
CA ILE A 192 3.21 9.86 3.14
C ILE A 192 4.08 8.97 4.02
N VAL A 193 3.99 7.66 3.80
CA VAL A 193 4.68 6.62 4.56
C VAL A 193 5.78 6.02 3.69
N ALA A 194 7.03 6.35 4.00
CA ALA A 194 8.16 5.86 3.22
C ALA A 194 8.69 4.53 3.75
N THR A 195 9.01 3.60 2.84
CA THR A 195 9.94 2.50 3.08
C THR A 195 11.17 2.65 2.20
N ARG A 196 12.23 1.86 2.46
CA ARG A 196 13.46 1.86 1.67
C ARG A 196 13.86 0.46 1.26
N GLN A 197 14.01 0.25 -0.05
CA GLN A 197 14.79 -0.87 -0.58
C GLN A 197 16.27 -0.45 -0.77
N ASP A 198 17.18 -1.41 -0.85
CA ASP A 198 18.62 -1.11 -0.79
C ASP A 198 19.15 -0.45 -2.06
N THR A 199 18.75 -0.96 -3.23
CA THR A 199 19.17 -0.50 -4.57
C THR A 199 18.00 -0.50 -5.53
N SER A 200 18.13 0.13 -6.69
CA SER A 200 17.13 0.07 -7.78
C SER A 200 16.79 -1.36 -8.21
N SER A 201 17.73 -2.30 -8.06
CA SER A 201 17.60 -3.71 -8.48
C SER A 201 17.21 -4.69 -7.37
N SER A 202 16.95 -4.21 -6.15
CA SER A 202 16.49 -5.06 -5.05
C SER A 202 15.18 -5.76 -5.37
N ASN A 203 15.00 -6.97 -4.85
CA ASN A 203 13.81 -7.80 -5.03
C ASN A 203 12.85 -7.76 -3.83
N SER A 204 13.17 -6.95 -2.82
CA SER A 204 12.44 -6.88 -1.56
C SER A 204 12.05 -5.44 -1.30
N VAL A 205 10.79 -5.25 -0.93
CA VAL A 205 10.22 -4.02 -0.40
C VAL A 205 9.93 -4.29 1.07
N PRO A 206 10.72 -3.74 2.01
CA PRO A 206 10.55 -3.98 3.44
C PRO A 206 9.24 -3.38 3.98
N LEU A 207 8.68 -4.00 5.02
CA LEU A 207 7.52 -3.43 5.74
C LEU A 207 7.91 -2.12 6.46
N GLY A 208 9.13 -2.06 6.99
CA GLY A 208 9.68 -0.89 7.65
C GLY A 208 11.17 -0.69 7.35
N SER A 209 11.66 0.52 7.60
CA SER A 209 13.03 0.96 7.38
C SER A 209 13.40 2.11 8.34
N ASP A 210 14.62 2.63 8.23
CA ASP A 210 15.07 3.86 8.90
C ASP A 210 14.29 5.13 8.52
N ARG A 211 13.36 5.04 7.57
CA ARG A 211 12.44 6.12 7.17
C ARG A 211 10.97 5.82 7.45
N THR A 212 10.67 4.63 7.96
CA THR A 212 9.31 4.21 8.24
C THR A 212 9.02 4.43 9.72
N PRO A 213 8.04 5.26 10.08
CA PRO A 213 7.55 5.29 11.45
C PRO A 213 7.10 3.89 11.88
N PRO A 214 7.15 3.57 13.18
CA PRO A 214 6.59 2.30 13.66
C PRO A 214 5.08 2.28 13.40
N ASP A 215 4.53 1.08 13.20
CA ASP A 215 3.12 0.87 12.85
C ASP A 215 2.15 1.64 13.74
N TRP A 216 2.34 1.56 15.06
CA TRP A 216 1.51 2.26 16.03
C TRP A 216 1.52 3.79 15.83
N ARG A 217 2.62 4.37 15.35
CA ARG A 217 2.72 5.82 15.08
C ARG A 217 1.94 6.18 13.83
N VAL A 218 1.94 5.33 12.81
CA VAL A 218 1.12 5.51 11.61
C VAL A 218 -0.36 5.46 11.98
N VAL A 219 -0.78 4.41 12.70
CA VAL A 219 -2.17 4.24 13.17
C VAL A 219 -2.62 5.40 14.05
N GLU A 220 -1.79 5.80 15.03
CA GLU A 220 -2.06 6.93 15.92
C GLU A 220 -2.22 8.24 15.16
N THR A 221 -1.35 8.52 14.19
CA THR A 221 -1.43 9.75 13.37
C THR A 221 -2.70 9.78 12.53
N ILE A 222 -3.13 8.64 11.98
CA ILE A 222 -4.40 8.55 11.26
C ILE A 222 -5.56 8.84 12.22
N ARG A 223 -5.60 8.22 13.40
CA ARG A 223 -6.67 8.44 14.39
C ARG A 223 -6.76 9.91 14.81
N GLN A 224 -5.62 10.54 15.13
CA GLN A 224 -5.55 11.96 15.47
C GLN A 224 -6.08 12.86 14.34
N ALA A 225 -5.76 12.54 13.09
CA ALA A 225 -6.30 13.27 11.95
C ALA A 225 -7.83 13.13 11.84
N ARG A 226 -8.37 11.91 12.02
CA ARG A 226 -9.82 11.65 12.03
C ARG A 226 -10.52 12.40 13.17
N GLU A 227 -9.94 12.42 14.36
CA GLU A 227 -10.46 13.14 15.53
C GLU A 227 -10.51 14.66 15.31
N LEU A 228 -9.58 15.21 14.51
CA LEU A 228 -9.59 16.61 14.07
C LEU A 228 -10.59 16.89 12.93
N GLY A 229 -11.32 15.87 12.47
CA GLY A 229 -12.30 15.95 11.38
C GLY A 229 -11.67 15.98 9.98
N LEU A 230 -10.41 15.55 9.84
CA LEU A 230 -9.75 15.41 8.55
C LEU A 230 -10.04 14.02 7.96
N GLU A 231 -10.38 13.95 6.68
CA GLU A 231 -10.27 12.72 5.87
C GLU A 231 -8.79 12.41 5.61
N VAL A 232 -8.46 11.13 5.50
CA VAL A 232 -7.04 10.69 5.43
C VAL A 232 -6.80 9.87 4.18
N LEU A 233 -5.86 10.32 3.35
CA LEU A 233 -5.23 9.50 2.31
C LEU A 233 -3.89 9.01 2.84
N VAL A 234 -3.62 7.70 2.76
CA VAL A 234 -2.28 7.15 3.02
C VAL A 234 -1.60 6.88 1.68
N ILE A 235 -0.39 7.39 1.48
CA ILE A 235 0.45 7.07 0.31
C ILE A 235 1.72 6.35 0.77
N PRO A 236 1.85 5.03 0.51
CA PRO A 236 3.11 4.34 0.67
C PRO A 236 4.06 4.71 -0.49
N ILE A 237 5.30 5.11 -0.16
CA ILE A 237 6.36 5.36 -1.15
C ILE A 237 7.55 4.43 -0.91
N VAL A 238 8.15 3.96 -2.02
CA VAL A 238 9.35 3.12 -1.98
C VAL A 238 10.55 3.99 -2.35
N LEU A 239 11.42 4.28 -1.40
CA LEU A 239 12.68 5.00 -1.62
C LEU A 239 13.83 4.01 -1.80
N ILE A 240 14.97 4.53 -2.28
CA ILE A 240 16.20 3.77 -2.43
C ILE A 240 17.20 4.25 -1.37
N ARG A 241 17.81 3.32 -0.62
CA ARG A 241 18.80 3.63 0.42
C ARG A 241 20.11 4.11 -0.17
N ASN A 242 20.66 3.37 -1.14
CA ASN A 242 21.95 3.62 -1.76
C ASN A 242 21.78 4.11 -3.21
N SER A 243 20.96 5.16 -3.39
CA SER A 243 20.64 5.71 -4.71
C SER A 243 21.86 6.34 -5.37
N LYS A 244 22.09 6.00 -6.64
CA LYS A 244 22.92 6.81 -7.55
C LYS A 244 22.17 8.06 -8.00
N PRO A 245 22.84 9.08 -8.59
CA PRO A 245 22.20 10.34 -9.00
C PRO A 245 20.94 10.16 -9.88
N ASP A 246 20.96 9.20 -10.80
CA ASP A 246 19.82 8.94 -11.70
C ASP A 246 18.84 7.87 -11.17
N GLU A 247 19.07 7.35 -9.96
CA GLU A 247 18.23 6.31 -9.37
C GLU A 247 17.19 6.91 -8.42
N TRP A 248 15.94 6.76 -8.83
CA TRP A 248 14.77 7.08 -8.03
C TRP A 248 13.69 6.02 -8.26
N ARG A 249 12.58 6.11 -7.53
CA ARG A 249 11.54 5.06 -7.55
C ARG A 249 10.83 4.87 -8.90
N GLY A 250 10.91 5.86 -9.78
CA GLY A 250 10.43 5.72 -11.16
C GLY A 250 11.22 4.70 -11.98
N VAL A 251 12.51 4.51 -11.69
CA VAL A 251 13.42 3.68 -12.50
C VAL A 251 13.84 2.38 -11.81
N LEU A 252 13.03 1.88 -10.87
CA LEU A 252 13.27 0.56 -10.27
C LEU A 252 13.43 -0.52 -11.33
N LYS A 253 14.38 -1.43 -11.10
CA LYS A 253 14.66 -2.54 -12.02
C LYS A 253 14.97 -3.82 -11.25
N PRO A 254 13.99 -4.37 -10.48
CA PRO A 254 14.21 -5.56 -9.67
C PRO A 254 14.78 -6.71 -10.50
N ALA A 255 15.81 -7.39 -9.98
CA ALA A 255 16.47 -8.51 -10.66
C ALA A 255 15.55 -9.74 -10.81
N ASP A 256 14.69 -9.98 -9.82
CA ASP A 256 13.59 -10.95 -9.85
C ASP A 256 12.27 -10.18 -9.64
N ARG A 257 11.60 -9.91 -10.76
CA ARG A 257 10.34 -9.17 -10.80
C ARG A 257 9.23 -9.85 -10.01
N ALA A 258 9.18 -11.18 -10.03
CA ALA A 258 8.16 -11.94 -9.32
C ALA A 258 8.39 -11.89 -7.81
N ALA A 259 9.64 -11.96 -7.35
CA ALA A 259 9.97 -11.76 -5.94
C ALA A 259 9.64 -10.35 -5.45
N TRP A 260 9.93 -9.34 -6.27
CA TRP A 260 9.59 -7.95 -5.95
C TRP A 260 8.10 -7.76 -5.78
N TRP A 261 7.28 -8.22 -6.73
CA TRP A 261 5.82 -8.11 -6.63
C TRP A 261 5.25 -8.80 -5.40
N ARG A 262 5.78 -9.97 -5.01
CA ARG A 262 5.37 -10.63 -3.76
C ARG A 262 5.72 -9.80 -2.53
N SER A 263 6.90 -9.18 -2.52
CA SER A 263 7.29 -8.32 -1.40
C SER A 263 6.47 -7.04 -1.37
N TYR A 264 6.22 -6.43 -2.52
CA TYR A 264 5.43 -5.21 -2.64
C TYR A 264 3.97 -5.45 -2.25
N GLN A 265 3.37 -6.57 -2.66
CA GLN A 265 2.04 -6.96 -2.19
C GLN A 265 2.01 -7.11 -0.67
N ARG A 266 2.98 -7.80 -0.05
CA ARG A 266 3.05 -7.89 1.43
C ARG A 266 3.15 -6.51 2.08
N HIS A 267 3.98 -5.62 1.53
CA HIS A 267 4.12 -4.25 2.01
C HIS A 267 2.78 -3.49 1.95
N LEU A 268 2.08 -3.53 0.81
CA LEU A 268 0.79 -2.85 0.68
C LEU A 268 -0.32 -3.46 1.53
N LEU A 269 -0.35 -4.79 1.70
CA LEU A 269 -1.34 -5.43 2.57
C LEU A 269 -1.10 -5.06 4.04
N HIS A 270 0.16 -4.88 4.45
CA HIS A 270 0.52 -4.33 5.75
C HIS A 270 0.04 -2.88 5.89
N THR A 271 0.36 -2.01 4.92
CA THR A 271 -0.12 -0.61 4.91
C THR A 271 -1.66 -0.54 4.92
N ALA A 272 -2.34 -1.44 4.22
CA ALA A 272 -3.80 -1.53 4.19
C ALA A 272 -4.39 -1.88 5.56
N ASP A 273 -3.75 -2.76 6.34
CA ASP A 273 -4.16 -3.02 7.72
C ASP A 273 -4.01 -1.78 8.60
N LEU A 274 -2.86 -1.08 8.51
CA LEU A 274 -2.62 0.13 9.30
C LEU A 274 -3.62 1.24 8.93
N ALA A 275 -3.87 1.41 7.63
CA ALA A 275 -4.86 2.37 7.11
C ALA A 275 -6.26 2.04 7.63
N ARG A 276 -6.68 0.77 7.57
CA ARG A 276 -7.97 0.33 8.14
C ARG A 276 -8.03 0.55 9.65
N GLU A 277 -7.00 0.14 10.38
CA GLU A 277 -6.95 0.22 11.85
C GLU A 277 -6.99 1.66 12.36
N GLY A 278 -6.34 2.58 11.63
CA GLY A 278 -6.37 4.01 11.91
C GLY A 278 -7.67 4.70 11.49
N GLY A 279 -8.48 4.07 10.63
CA GLY A 279 -9.70 4.66 10.08
C GLY A 279 -9.47 5.62 8.91
N ALA A 280 -8.44 5.35 8.09
CA ALA A 280 -8.15 6.14 6.90
C ALA A 280 -9.26 6.04 5.86
N SER A 281 -9.45 7.12 5.11
CA SER A 281 -10.51 7.29 4.11
C SER A 281 -10.11 6.73 2.75
N ALA A 282 -8.83 6.86 2.40
CA ALA A 282 -8.27 6.41 1.13
C ALA A 282 -6.84 5.85 1.29
N LEU A 283 -6.44 5.00 0.35
CA LEU A 283 -5.10 4.41 0.25
C LEU A 283 -4.63 4.43 -1.21
N ALA A 284 -3.44 4.97 -1.45
CA ALA A 284 -2.78 4.77 -2.73
C ALA A 284 -2.13 3.38 -2.78
N ILE A 285 -2.36 2.64 -3.86
CA ILE A 285 -1.66 1.37 -4.08
C ILE A 285 -0.23 1.58 -4.58
N GLY A 286 0.17 2.81 -4.93
CA GLY A 286 1.54 3.15 -5.30
C GLY A 286 1.69 4.61 -5.69
N SER A 287 2.94 5.06 -5.80
CA SER A 287 3.31 6.43 -6.20
C SER A 287 4.58 6.43 -7.04
N GLU A 288 4.48 6.94 -8.27
CA GLU A 288 5.58 7.14 -9.23
C GLU A 288 6.45 5.90 -9.49
N LEU A 289 5.87 4.71 -9.60
CA LEU A 289 6.59 3.48 -9.94
C LEU A 289 6.64 3.25 -11.46
N LEU A 290 7.09 4.25 -12.20
CA LEU A 290 7.02 4.34 -13.68
C LEU A 290 7.42 3.03 -14.40
N SER A 291 8.57 2.47 -14.03
CA SER A 291 9.14 1.21 -14.57
C SER A 291 8.33 -0.06 -14.31
N LEU A 292 7.26 0.02 -13.52
CA LEU A 292 6.34 -1.07 -13.15
C LEU A 292 4.91 -0.80 -13.61
N GLU A 293 4.59 0.39 -14.10
CA GLU A 293 3.22 0.80 -14.48
C GLU A 293 2.68 0.05 -15.71
N ASN A 294 3.57 -0.47 -16.56
CA ASN A 294 3.21 -1.29 -17.72
C ASN A 294 2.97 -2.78 -17.37
N GLU A 295 2.90 -3.14 -16.09
CA GLU A 295 2.58 -4.48 -15.60
C GLU A 295 1.18 -4.53 -14.96
N PRO A 296 0.08 -4.40 -15.73
CA PRO A 296 -1.24 -4.17 -15.16
C PRO A 296 -1.81 -5.38 -14.40
N ALA A 297 -1.41 -6.61 -14.73
CA ALA A 297 -1.89 -7.80 -14.04
C ALA A 297 -1.43 -7.87 -12.57
N PRO A 298 -0.13 -7.67 -12.23
CA PRO A 298 0.29 -7.47 -10.84
C PRO A 298 -0.45 -6.33 -10.12
N TRP A 299 -0.64 -5.18 -10.75
CA TRP A 299 -1.35 -4.05 -10.16
C TRP A 299 -2.80 -4.38 -9.80
N ARG A 300 -3.55 -4.98 -10.73
CA ARG A 300 -4.92 -5.43 -10.46
C ARG A 300 -4.99 -6.46 -9.33
N ARG A 301 -4.04 -7.41 -9.27
CA ARG A 301 -3.96 -8.39 -8.16
C ARG A 301 -3.71 -7.71 -6.81
N VAL A 302 -2.79 -6.75 -6.77
CA VAL A 302 -2.50 -5.96 -5.57
C VAL A 302 -3.74 -5.17 -5.15
N ALA A 303 -4.39 -4.46 -6.08
CA ALA A 303 -5.60 -3.70 -5.81
C ALA A 303 -6.71 -4.59 -5.23
N LEU A 304 -6.97 -5.74 -5.85
CA LEU A 304 -7.95 -6.72 -5.36
C LEU A 304 -7.62 -7.20 -3.94
N ALA A 305 -6.36 -7.55 -3.68
CA ALA A 305 -5.92 -8.00 -2.35
C ALA A 305 -6.03 -6.88 -1.31
N VAL A 306 -5.75 -5.63 -1.68
CA VAL A 306 -5.93 -4.45 -0.81
C VAL A 306 -7.41 -4.22 -0.52
N ARG A 307 -8.32 -4.32 -1.51
CA ARG A 307 -9.77 -4.17 -1.30
C ARG A 307 -10.34 -5.18 -0.31
N ALA A 308 -9.79 -6.40 -0.26
CA ALA A 308 -10.20 -7.40 0.73
C ALA A 308 -9.84 -7.01 2.17
N ARG A 309 -8.89 -6.08 2.38
CA ARG A 309 -8.41 -5.64 3.70
C ARG A 309 -8.82 -4.22 4.07
N PHE A 310 -9.01 -3.35 3.08
CA PHE A 310 -9.24 -1.93 3.27
C PHE A 310 -10.55 -1.50 2.57
N PRO A 311 -11.57 -1.08 3.33
CA PRO A 311 -12.89 -0.73 2.76
C PRO A 311 -12.98 0.71 2.21
N GLY A 312 -11.89 1.50 2.28
CA GLY A 312 -11.86 2.88 1.79
C GLY A 312 -11.53 2.99 0.29
N TRP A 313 -11.39 4.22 -0.20
CA TRP A 313 -11.12 4.47 -1.62
C TRP A 313 -9.68 4.13 -2.00
N LEU A 314 -9.50 3.56 -3.18
CA LEU A 314 -8.18 3.27 -3.75
C LEU A 314 -7.82 4.25 -4.87
N THR A 315 -6.55 4.62 -4.89
CA THR A 315 -5.95 5.42 -5.98
C THR A 315 -4.57 4.90 -6.35
N TYR A 316 -4.00 5.46 -7.41
CA TYR A 316 -2.58 5.38 -7.73
C TYR A 316 -2.09 6.80 -8.02
N SER A 317 -0.93 7.17 -7.48
CA SER A 317 -0.32 8.49 -7.65
C SER A 317 0.70 8.45 -8.79
N ALA A 318 0.24 8.69 -10.01
CA ALA A 318 1.10 8.70 -11.19
C ALA A 318 2.01 9.94 -11.23
N ASN A 319 3.15 9.85 -11.91
CA ASN A 319 3.89 11.06 -12.26
C ASN A 319 3.15 11.84 -13.36
N TRP A 320 3.26 13.17 -13.35
CA TRP A 320 2.53 14.07 -14.25
C TRP A 320 2.65 13.74 -15.74
N ASP A 321 3.73 13.07 -16.18
CA ASP A 321 4.00 12.73 -17.58
C ASP A 321 3.70 11.26 -17.95
N HIS A 322 3.23 10.44 -17.01
CA HIS A 322 3.22 8.99 -17.16
C HIS A 322 1.85 8.33 -17.03
N PHE A 323 0.86 9.07 -16.52
CA PHE A 323 -0.48 8.55 -16.25
C PHE A 323 -1.23 7.97 -17.46
N ALA A 324 -0.87 8.42 -18.67
CA ALA A 324 -1.56 8.11 -19.92
C ALA A 324 -1.52 6.62 -20.29
N LYS A 325 -0.48 5.90 -19.87
CA LYS A 325 -0.24 4.50 -20.24
C LYS A 325 -0.56 3.49 -19.14
N ILE A 326 -1.11 3.97 -18.03
CA ILE A 326 -1.57 3.10 -16.94
C ILE A 326 -2.84 2.41 -17.40
N GLU A 327 -2.79 1.09 -17.49
CA GLU A 327 -3.89 0.25 -17.96
C GLU A 327 -4.74 -0.33 -16.82
N PHE A 328 -4.47 0.00 -15.56
CA PHE A 328 -5.15 -0.56 -14.38
C PHE A 328 -6.01 0.45 -13.62
N TRP A 329 -6.35 1.59 -14.24
CA TRP A 329 -7.25 2.59 -13.63
C TRP A 329 -8.62 1.99 -13.25
N ASP A 330 -9.11 1.00 -13.98
CA ASP A 330 -10.35 0.27 -13.71
C ASP A 330 -10.40 -0.44 -12.34
N ALA A 331 -9.25 -0.65 -11.70
CA ALA A 331 -9.17 -1.24 -10.37
C ALA A 331 -9.29 -0.21 -9.22
N LEU A 332 -9.38 1.08 -9.54
CA LEU A 332 -9.27 2.21 -8.62
C LEU A 332 -10.57 3.03 -8.57
N ASP A 333 -10.71 3.86 -7.53
CA ASP A 333 -11.92 4.66 -7.27
C ASP A 333 -11.76 6.12 -7.72
N PHE A 334 -10.53 6.62 -7.75
CA PHE A 334 -10.16 7.89 -8.36
C PHE A 334 -8.75 7.81 -8.93
N ALA A 335 -8.43 8.71 -9.86
CA ALA A 335 -7.10 8.80 -10.46
C ALA A 335 -6.35 9.97 -9.85
N SER A 336 -5.07 9.78 -9.51
CA SER A 336 -4.24 10.86 -8.97
C SER A 336 -2.89 11.00 -9.64
N MET A 337 -2.35 12.22 -9.61
CA MET A 337 -1.00 12.52 -10.08
C MET A 337 -0.24 13.44 -9.14
N THR A 338 1.08 13.28 -9.08
CA THR A 338 2.00 14.32 -8.60
C THR A 338 2.16 15.36 -9.71
N ALA A 339 1.95 16.64 -9.41
CA ALA A 339 1.80 17.71 -10.39
C ALA A 339 2.97 18.71 -10.36
N TYR A 340 4.20 18.21 -10.47
CA TYR A 340 5.42 19.03 -10.54
C TYR A 340 5.73 19.47 -11.99
N PHE A 341 4.81 20.22 -12.62
CA PHE A 341 4.99 20.73 -13.99
C PHE A 341 5.99 21.89 -14.04
N THR A 342 6.77 22.02 -15.12
CA THR A 342 7.51 23.26 -15.38
C THR A 342 6.52 24.41 -15.64
N LEU A 343 6.54 25.43 -14.78
CA LEU A 343 5.56 26.51 -14.80
C LEU A 343 6.03 27.74 -15.57
N ALA A 344 7.33 28.01 -15.52
CA ALA A 344 7.92 29.12 -16.25
C ALA A 344 9.38 28.86 -16.63
N SER A 345 9.88 29.69 -17.54
CA SER A 345 11.25 29.68 -18.04
C SER A 345 11.97 30.96 -17.60
N GLY A 346 13.22 30.87 -17.18
CA GLY A 346 14.02 32.04 -16.78
C GLY A 346 14.02 32.32 -15.27
N GLU A 347 14.76 33.35 -14.87
CA GLU A 347 15.04 33.67 -13.46
C GLU A 347 13.97 34.55 -12.79
N ASP A 348 13.20 35.34 -13.57
CA ASP A 348 12.18 36.26 -13.06
C ASP A 348 10.88 36.16 -13.87
N PRO A 349 10.11 35.07 -13.70
CA PRO A 349 8.92 34.82 -14.49
C PRO A 349 7.75 35.70 -14.04
N SER A 350 7.02 36.24 -15.01
CA SER A 350 5.80 37.00 -14.75
C SER A 350 4.66 36.09 -14.28
N LEU A 351 3.71 36.65 -13.50
CA LEU A 351 2.50 35.92 -13.08
C LEU A 351 1.73 35.34 -14.28
N PHE A 352 1.72 36.04 -15.42
CA PHE A 352 1.09 35.57 -16.65
C PHE A 352 1.74 34.29 -17.21
N GLU A 353 3.07 34.21 -17.19
CA GLU A 353 3.79 33.01 -17.62
C GLU A 353 3.51 31.83 -16.70
N VAL A 354 3.55 32.04 -15.38
CA VAL A 354 3.24 30.99 -14.39
C VAL A 354 1.80 30.50 -14.53
N ARG A 355 0.83 31.41 -14.73
CA ARG A 355 -0.58 31.05 -15.03
C ARG A 355 -0.69 30.23 -16.31
N THR A 356 0.09 30.56 -17.35
CA THR A 356 0.12 29.78 -18.59
C THR A 356 0.66 28.37 -18.37
N GLY A 357 1.70 28.22 -17.53
CA GLY A 357 2.20 26.91 -17.09
C GLY A 357 1.12 26.09 -16.38
N TRP A 358 0.42 26.69 -15.41
CA TRP A 358 -0.68 26.01 -14.72
C TRP A 358 -1.88 25.70 -15.62
N ALA A 359 -2.18 26.54 -16.60
CA ALA A 359 -3.26 26.25 -17.56
C ALA A 359 -2.97 24.97 -18.37
N LYS A 360 -1.70 24.73 -18.73
CA LYS A 360 -1.27 23.47 -19.36
C LYS A 360 -1.39 22.30 -18.40
N ALA A 361 -0.99 22.47 -17.14
CA ALA A 361 -1.14 21.44 -16.11
C ALA A 361 -2.62 21.06 -15.88
N LEU A 362 -3.53 22.04 -15.83
CA LEU A 362 -4.98 21.78 -15.71
C LEU A 362 -5.51 20.98 -16.91
N ALA A 363 -5.01 21.23 -18.11
CA ALA A 363 -5.36 20.42 -19.28
C ALA A 363 -4.90 18.95 -19.13
N GLU A 364 -3.71 18.71 -18.57
CA GLU A 364 -3.24 17.35 -18.27
C GLU A 364 -4.06 16.68 -17.15
N VAL A 365 -4.49 17.43 -16.14
CA VAL A 365 -5.40 16.91 -15.09
C VAL A 365 -6.75 16.51 -15.70
N ARG A 366 -7.30 17.30 -16.62
CA ARG A 366 -8.51 16.91 -17.36
C ARG A 366 -8.28 15.66 -18.19
N ARG A 367 -7.13 15.59 -18.88
CA ARG A 367 -6.73 14.41 -19.66
C ARG A 367 -6.59 13.16 -18.78
N LEU A 368 -6.13 13.29 -17.54
CA LEU A 368 -6.13 12.18 -16.58
C LEU A 368 -7.54 11.66 -16.35
N GLY A 369 -8.51 12.54 -16.10
CA GLY A 369 -9.90 12.15 -15.92
C GLY A 369 -10.49 11.49 -17.17
N GLU A 370 -10.14 11.99 -18.35
CA GLU A 370 -10.55 11.42 -19.63
C GLU A 370 -9.96 10.04 -19.91
N VAL A 371 -8.68 9.82 -19.61
CA VAL A 371 -7.99 8.53 -19.83
C VAL A 371 -8.45 7.49 -18.81
N SER A 372 -8.49 7.87 -17.53
CA SER A 372 -8.85 6.96 -16.44
C SER A 372 -10.35 6.68 -16.36
N LYS A 373 -11.20 7.58 -16.91
CA LYS A 373 -12.66 7.60 -16.70
C LYS A 373 -13.03 7.73 -15.21
N LEU A 374 -12.14 8.30 -14.41
CA LEU A 374 -12.29 8.51 -12.97
C LEU A 374 -12.11 10.00 -12.64
N PRO A 375 -12.56 10.45 -11.46
CA PRO A 375 -12.20 11.76 -10.94
C PRO A 375 -10.69 11.97 -10.86
N ALA A 376 -10.23 13.09 -11.40
CA ALA A 376 -8.82 13.45 -11.42
C ALA A 376 -8.47 14.35 -10.23
N VAL A 377 -7.56 13.85 -9.38
CA VAL A 377 -7.06 14.51 -8.17
C VAL A 377 -5.56 14.77 -8.33
N ILE A 378 -5.07 15.86 -7.76
CA ILE A 378 -3.63 16.06 -7.61
C ILE A 378 -3.19 15.53 -6.24
N SER A 379 -2.45 14.42 -6.20
CA SER A 379 -1.99 13.80 -4.94
C SER A 379 -0.84 14.57 -4.28
N GLU A 380 -0.09 15.35 -5.05
CA GLU A 380 0.96 16.26 -4.57
C GLU A 380 1.12 17.45 -5.54
N VAL A 381 1.10 18.68 -5.03
CA VAL A 381 1.52 19.88 -5.77
C VAL A 381 2.32 20.81 -4.88
N GLY A 382 3.53 21.15 -5.30
CA GLY A 382 4.42 22.01 -4.54
C GLY A 382 5.27 22.89 -5.44
N VAL A 383 5.60 24.08 -4.94
CA VAL A 383 6.64 24.96 -5.50
C VAL A 383 7.61 25.25 -4.36
N PRO A 384 8.89 24.86 -4.45
CA PRO A 384 9.85 25.13 -3.39
C PRO A 384 10.22 26.63 -3.41
N SER A 385 10.46 27.22 -2.24
CA SER A 385 10.83 28.64 -2.13
C SER A 385 12.33 28.87 -2.35
N GLN A 386 12.80 28.43 -3.52
CA GLN A 386 14.18 28.63 -3.98
C GLN A 386 14.19 29.09 -5.44
N THR A 387 15.23 29.83 -5.82
CA THR A 387 15.41 30.27 -7.21
C THR A 387 15.37 29.07 -8.17
N GLY A 388 14.59 29.19 -9.25
CA GLY A 388 14.34 28.10 -10.20
C GLY A 388 13.24 27.12 -9.79
N GLY A 389 12.58 27.32 -8.64
CA GLY A 389 11.48 26.49 -8.16
C GLY A 389 10.28 26.43 -9.11
N LEU A 390 10.04 27.50 -9.88
CA LEU A 390 9.01 27.53 -10.93
C LEU A 390 9.41 26.78 -12.21
N GLN A 391 10.72 26.58 -12.44
CA GLN A 391 11.23 25.88 -13.63
C GLN A 391 11.28 24.36 -13.43
N ALA A 392 11.76 23.93 -12.27
CA ALA A 392 11.89 22.52 -11.92
C ALA A 392 11.36 22.27 -10.51
N PRO A 393 10.02 22.34 -10.31
CA PRO A 393 9.43 22.24 -8.98
C PRO A 393 9.64 20.88 -8.31
N TRP A 394 10.02 19.83 -9.04
CA TRP A 394 10.39 18.52 -8.47
C TRP A 394 11.79 18.50 -7.85
N ASP A 395 12.67 19.45 -8.20
CA ASP A 395 14.09 19.40 -7.87
C ASP A 395 14.43 20.23 -6.64
N TYR A 396 14.05 19.71 -5.47
CA TYR A 396 14.37 20.30 -4.17
C TYR A 396 15.87 20.20 -3.81
N THR A 397 16.68 19.49 -4.59
CA THR A 397 18.10 19.25 -4.27
C THR A 397 19.02 20.40 -4.68
N ARG A 398 18.49 21.39 -5.42
CA ARG A 398 19.31 22.42 -6.09
C ARG A 398 20.02 23.41 -5.15
N ASN A 399 19.73 23.44 -3.85
CA ASN A 399 20.38 24.28 -2.84
C ASN A 399 20.69 25.71 -3.36
N ARG A 400 19.66 26.37 -3.90
CA ARG A 400 19.76 27.72 -4.49
C ARG A 400 19.46 28.81 -3.45
N ALA A 401 19.42 30.08 -3.84
CA ALA A 401 19.00 31.14 -2.94
C ALA A 401 17.51 30.98 -2.58
N VAL A 402 17.14 31.41 -1.37
CA VAL A 402 15.73 31.48 -0.94
C VAL A 402 14.98 32.46 -1.84
N ASP A 403 13.83 32.02 -2.33
CA ASP A 403 12.95 32.81 -3.19
C ASP A 403 11.49 32.59 -2.77
N LEU A 404 11.05 33.38 -1.80
CA LEU A 404 9.68 33.33 -1.29
C LEU A 404 8.66 33.83 -2.31
N GLU A 405 9.10 34.73 -3.21
CA GLU A 405 8.23 35.34 -4.21
C GLU A 405 7.92 34.35 -5.33
N ALA A 406 8.88 33.55 -5.76
CA ALA A 406 8.63 32.46 -6.71
C ALA A 406 7.58 31.47 -6.18
N GLN A 407 7.66 31.08 -4.90
CA GLN A 407 6.63 30.22 -4.29
C GLN A 407 5.27 30.93 -4.23
N ARG A 408 5.25 32.20 -3.85
CA ARG A 408 4.02 33.01 -3.79
C ARG A 408 3.35 33.12 -5.17
N LEU A 409 4.10 33.48 -6.21
CA LEU A 409 3.63 33.54 -7.60
C LEU A 409 3.12 32.18 -8.09
N GLY A 410 3.83 31.10 -7.73
CA GLY A 410 3.44 29.73 -8.02
C GLY A 410 2.03 29.41 -7.51
N PHE A 411 1.76 29.69 -6.23
CA PHE A 411 0.44 29.40 -5.64
C PHE A 411 -0.63 30.45 -5.99
N GLU A 412 -0.26 31.70 -6.28
CA GLU A 412 -1.20 32.71 -6.77
C GLU A 412 -1.75 32.27 -8.12
N ALA A 413 -0.86 31.91 -9.04
CA ALA A 413 -1.25 31.40 -10.35
C ALA A 413 -2.01 30.06 -10.26
N PHE A 414 -1.67 29.19 -9.30
CA PHE A 414 -2.42 27.96 -9.06
C PHE A 414 -3.87 28.28 -8.66
N ARG A 415 -4.08 29.16 -7.66
CA ARG A 415 -5.40 29.60 -7.23
C ARG A 415 -6.22 30.13 -8.40
N ASP A 416 -5.62 31.00 -9.22
CA ASP A 416 -6.32 31.64 -10.33
C ASP A 416 -6.76 30.65 -11.43
N VAL A 417 -6.01 29.56 -11.62
CA VAL A 417 -6.28 28.56 -12.67
C VAL A 417 -7.14 27.39 -12.17
N PHE A 418 -6.86 26.88 -10.97
CA PHE A 418 -7.49 25.68 -10.44
C PHE A 418 -8.71 25.97 -9.57
N THR A 419 -8.84 27.18 -9.05
CA THR A 419 -10.00 27.62 -8.27
C THR A 419 -10.58 28.96 -8.78
N PRO A 420 -10.85 29.11 -10.09
CA PRO A 420 -11.40 30.34 -10.63
C PRO A 420 -12.74 30.66 -9.96
N ASP A 421 -12.96 31.95 -9.67
CA ASP A 421 -14.18 32.43 -8.98
C ASP A 421 -14.46 31.75 -7.63
N GLY A 422 -13.41 31.22 -6.97
CA GLY A 422 -13.51 30.59 -5.65
C GLY A 422 -14.12 29.18 -5.65
N ALA A 423 -14.11 28.48 -6.79
CA ALA A 423 -14.60 27.11 -6.91
C ALA A 423 -13.66 26.24 -7.76
N PRO A 424 -13.62 24.91 -7.57
CA PRO A 424 -12.75 24.03 -8.36
C PRO A 424 -13.02 24.15 -9.86
N ALA A 425 -11.97 24.28 -10.67
CA ALA A 425 -12.09 24.30 -12.12
C ALA A 425 -12.72 23.01 -12.66
N ALA A 426 -13.48 23.12 -13.75
CA ALA A 426 -14.14 21.96 -14.36
C ALA A 426 -13.13 20.82 -14.68
N GLY A 427 -13.48 19.59 -14.31
CA GLY A 427 -12.65 18.40 -14.50
C GLY A 427 -11.57 18.17 -13.44
N PHE A 428 -11.43 19.07 -12.46
CA PHE A 428 -10.48 18.96 -11.36
C PHE A 428 -11.21 18.66 -10.04
N HIS A 429 -10.84 17.55 -9.38
CA HIS A 429 -11.48 17.08 -8.15
C HIS A 429 -10.65 17.38 -6.88
N GLY A 430 -9.81 18.41 -6.93
CA GLY A 430 -9.05 18.88 -5.77
C GLY A 430 -7.62 18.36 -5.70
N ALA A 431 -6.90 18.83 -4.69
CA ALA A 431 -5.46 18.67 -4.57
C ALA A 431 -5.00 18.49 -3.12
N PHE A 432 -3.81 17.91 -2.97
CA PHE A 432 -3.01 17.99 -1.75
C PHE A 432 -1.82 18.93 -1.97
N LEU A 433 -1.80 20.04 -1.24
CA LEU A 433 -0.69 20.99 -1.25
C LEU A 433 0.52 20.37 -0.54
N TYR A 434 1.65 20.27 -1.23
CA TYR A 434 2.88 19.63 -0.76
C TYR A 434 3.88 20.70 -0.31
N ASP A 435 4.40 20.66 0.92
CA ASP A 435 4.03 19.83 2.09
C ASP A 435 3.91 20.68 3.37
N TRP A 436 3.50 20.08 4.50
CA TRP A 436 3.47 20.74 5.80
C TRP A 436 4.46 20.12 6.79
N TRP A 437 5.75 20.19 6.43
CA TRP A 437 6.86 19.63 7.20
C TRP A 437 7.93 20.68 7.53
N GLY A 438 8.69 20.44 8.60
CA GLY A 438 9.77 21.32 9.06
C GLY A 438 9.26 22.64 9.66
N GLU A 439 10.18 23.57 9.90
CA GLU A 439 9.87 24.86 10.57
C GLU A 439 9.35 25.93 9.61
N GLY A 440 9.55 25.78 8.29
CA GLY A 440 9.19 26.81 7.30
C GLY A 440 9.93 28.14 7.52
N GLY A 441 9.24 29.24 7.29
CA GLY A 441 9.70 30.60 7.59
C GLY A 441 10.52 31.27 6.47
N PRO A 442 10.96 32.52 6.70
CA PRO A 442 11.49 33.40 5.65
C PRO A 442 12.87 32.99 5.12
N THR A 443 13.54 32.04 5.78
CA THR A 443 14.86 31.52 5.39
C THR A 443 14.80 30.08 4.86
N SER A 444 13.62 29.46 4.84
CA SER A 444 13.44 28.10 4.33
C SER A 444 13.35 28.09 2.82
N MET A 445 14.07 27.16 2.20
CA MET A 445 14.03 26.88 0.74
C MET A 445 13.06 25.75 0.37
N GLU A 446 12.52 25.08 1.39
CA GLU A 446 11.69 23.87 1.26
C GLU A 446 10.28 24.21 0.75
N TYR A 447 9.50 23.17 0.46
CA TYR A 447 8.13 23.29 -0.05
C TYR A 447 7.15 23.93 0.94
N SER A 448 7.30 23.68 2.24
CA SER A 448 6.35 24.15 3.24
C SER A 448 6.10 25.65 3.16
N ALA A 449 4.81 26.02 3.07
CA ALA A 449 4.36 27.41 3.04
C ALA A 449 4.30 28.04 4.45
N ARG A 450 4.54 27.26 5.51
CA ARG A 450 4.47 27.72 6.91
C ARG A 450 5.29 28.98 7.12
N GLY A 451 4.65 30.05 7.58
CA GLY A 451 5.31 31.33 7.86
C GLY A 451 5.87 32.05 6.62
N LYS A 452 5.42 31.68 5.41
CA LYS A 452 5.81 32.29 4.13
C LYS A 452 4.61 33.01 3.49
N PRO A 453 4.83 33.92 2.53
CA PRO A 453 3.74 34.61 1.83
C PRO A 453 2.72 33.66 1.16
N ALA A 454 3.14 32.46 0.77
CA ALA A 454 2.26 31.46 0.17
C ALA A 454 1.23 30.84 1.14
N GLU A 455 1.40 30.98 2.46
CA GLU A 455 0.46 30.40 3.44
C GLU A 455 -0.95 30.97 3.31
N ALA A 456 -1.07 32.28 3.06
CA ALA A 456 -2.36 32.93 2.86
C ALA A 456 -3.08 32.38 1.62
N LEU A 457 -2.32 32.15 0.54
CA LEU A 457 -2.84 31.56 -0.70
C LEU A 457 -3.28 30.11 -0.47
N TRP A 458 -2.57 29.33 0.35
CA TRP A 458 -3.00 27.98 0.73
C TRP A 458 -4.37 27.99 1.41
N ARG A 459 -4.61 28.94 2.33
CA ARG A 459 -5.92 29.09 3.00
C ARG A 459 -7.03 29.41 2.00
N GLU A 460 -6.78 30.31 1.06
CA GLU A 460 -7.74 30.65 -0.01
C GLU A 460 -8.05 29.46 -0.92
N ILE A 461 -7.01 28.72 -1.34
CA ILE A 461 -7.16 27.52 -2.17
C ILE A 461 -7.97 26.45 -1.42
N LEU A 462 -7.60 26.13 -0.18
CA LEU A 462 -8.29 25.12 0.63
C LEU A 462 -9.75 25.50 0.91
N HIS A 463 -10.03 26.79 1.13
CA HIS A 463 -11.39 27.28 1.26
C HIS A 463 -12.19 27.10 -0.04
N SER A 464 -11.62 27.46 -1.17
CA SER A 464 -12.25 27.35 -2.49
C SER A 464 -12.49 25.90 -2.93
N LEU A 465 -11.65 24.97 -2.47
CA LEU A 465 -11.80 23.54 -2.73
C LEU A 465 -12.79 22.85 -1.78
N SER A 466 -13.10 23.45 -0.64
CA SER A 466 -14.00 22.86 0.34
C SER A 466 -15.45 22.97 -0.17
N PRO A 467 -16.19 21.86 -0.33
CA PRO A 467 -17.61 21.95 -0.60
C PRO A 467 -18.30 22.75 0.52
N ALA A 468 -19.21 23.66 0.14
CA ALA A 468 -20.02 24.39 1.10
C ALA A 468 -20.67 23.38 2.05
N ARG A 469 -20.46 23.56 3.37
CA ARG A 469 -21.13 22.73 4.38
C ARG A 469 -22.64 22.95 4.20
N THR A 470 -23.32 22.00 3.56
CA THR A 470 -24.74 21.83 3.80
C THR A 470 -24.84 21.27 5.21
N ASP A 471 -25.18 22.13 6.16
CA ASP A 471 -25.54 21.73 7.52
C ASP A 471 -26.54 20.58 7.41
N ARG A 472 -26.14 19.39 7.87
CA ARG A 472 -27.02 18.21 8.02
C ARG A 472 -27.25 17.95 9.48
#